data_AF-A0A0F7ICB8-F1
#
_entry.id   AF-A0A0F7ICB8-F1
#
_cell.length_a   1.000
_cell.length_b   1.000
_cell.length_c   1.000
_cell.angle_alpha   90.00
_cell.angle_beta   90.00
_cell.angle_gamma   90.00
#
_symmetry.space_group_name_H-M   'P 1'
#
loop_
_entity.id
_entity.type
_entity.pdbx_description
1 polymer ?
#
loop_
_entity_poly.entity_id
_entity_poly.type
_entity_poly.pdbx_seq_one_letter_code
_entity_poly.pdbx_strand_id
1 'polypeptide(L)' 'MELEKLRHLLEHWIEHNDEHVRKYREWAEKIRGEREDIAELIEESIAHFEKGNEVLRKVMERL' A
#
# COMPACT_ATOMS: atom_id res chain seq x y z
N MET A 1 -9.10 5.44 -24.39
CA MET A 1 -9.90 6.56 -23.84
C MET A 1 -10.21 6.38 -22.34
N GLU A 2 -11.20 5.60 -21.89
CA GLU A 2 -11.42 5.44 -20.43
C GLU A 2 -10.62 4.28 -19.81
N LEU A 3 -10.57 3.10 -20.46
CA LEU A 3 -9.81 1.95 -19.95
C LEU A 3 -8.29 2.20 -19.92
N GLU A 4 -7.79 2.95 -20.88
CA GLU A 4 -6.37 3.37 -20.94
C GLU A 4 -6.03 4.38 -19.84
N LYS A 5 -6.92 5.36 -19.60
CA LYS A 5 -6.80 6.27 -18.46
C LYS A 5 -6.85 5.50 -17.14
N LEU A 6 -7.73 4.50 -17.02
CA LEU A 6 -7.80 3.64 -15.85
C LEU A 6 -6.51 2.85 -15.64
N ARG A 7 -5.88 2.33 -16.71
CA ARG A 7 -4.57 1.65 -16.62
C ARG A 7 -3.51 2.57 -16.00
N HIS A 8 -3.38 3.80 -16.49
CA HIS A 8 -2.43 4.77 -15.93
C HIS A 8 -2.74 5.15 -14.48
N LEU A 9 -4.02 5.28 -14.12
CA LEU A 9 -4.41 5.55 -12.73
C LEU A 9 -4.07 4.38 -11.81
N LEU A 10 -4.29 3.13 -12.25
CA LEU A 10 -3.94 1.94 -11.47
C LEU A 10 -2.44 1.85 -11.21
N GLU A 11 -1.61 2.09 -12.23
CA GLU A 11 -0.14 2.14 -12.08
C GLU A 11 0.26 3.18 -11.02
N HIS A 12 -0.27 4.40 -11.14
CA HIS A 12 0.01 5.49 -10.19
C HIS A 12 -0.44 5.17 -8.75
N TRP A 13 -1.64 4.61 -8.58
CA TRP A 13 -2.14 4.26 -7.24
C TRP A 13 -1.34 3.13 -6.60
N ILE A 14 -0.95 2.11 -7.36
CA ILE A 14 -0.11 1.01 -6.85
C ILE A 14 1.24 1.55 -6.39
N GLU A 15 1.90 2.38 -7.20
CA GLU A 15 3.19 3.00 -6.87
C GLU A 15 3.09 3.86 -5.61
N HIS A 16 2.06 4.72 -5.53
CA HIS A 16 1.86 5.60 -4.37
C HIS A 16 1.55 4.82 -3.09
N ASN A 17 0.76 3.76 -3.19
CA ASN A 17 0.50 2.86 -2.06
C ASN A 17 1.78 2.15 -1.59
N ASP A 18 2.64 1.72 -2.52
CA ASP A 18 3.94 1.12 -2.18
C ASP A 18 4.87 2.15 -1.49
N GLU A 19 4.81 3.44 -1.85
CA GLU A 19 5.50 4.52 -1.13
C GLU A 19 4.98 4.71 0.31
N HIS A 20 3.66 4.67 0.50
CA HIS A 20 3.05 4.73 1.84
C HIS A 20 3.48 3.56 2.70
N VAL A 21 3.42 2.34 2.17
CA VAL A 21 3.86 1.11 2.86
C VAL A 21 5.32 1.25 3.32
N ARG A 22 6.22 1.75 2.47
CA ARG A 22 7.63 1.97 2.87
C ARG A 22 7.73 2.94 4.05
N LYS A 23 7.07 4.10 3.97
CA LYS A 23 7.09 5.12 5.04
C LYS A 23 6.48 4.61 6.34
N TYR A 24 5.38 3.87 6.26
CA TYR A 24 4.71 3.30 7.43
C TYR A 24 5.59 2.25 8.10
N ARG A 25 6.24 1.39 7.30
CA ARG A 25 7.15 0.36 7.82
C ARG A 25 8.35 0.99 8.53
N GLU A 26 8.92 2.05 7.99
CA GLU A 26 9.99 2.81 8.65
C GLU A 26 9.55 3.38 10.01
N TRP A 27 8.31 3.88 10.12
CA TRP A 27 7.79 4.41 11.37
C TRP A 27 7.45 3.33 12.39
N ALA A 28 6.84 2.22 11.95
CA ALA A 28 6.56 1.08 12.82
C ALA A 28 7.86 0.59 13.48
N GLU A 29 8.94 0.47 12.72
CA GLU A 29 10.23 0.03 13.25
C GLU A 29 10.86 1.05 14.19
N LYS A 30 10.78 2.35 13.88
CA LYS A 30 11.30 3.42 14.75
C LYS A 30 10.65 3.42 16.13
N ILE A 31 9.34 3.16 16.20
CA ILE A 31 8.58 3.25 17.46
C ILE A 31 8.41 1.91 18.17
N ARG A 32 8.76 0.78 17.55
CA ARG A 32 8.51 -0.57 18.09
C ARG A 32 9.07 -0.75 19.51
N GLY A 33 10.26 -0.21 19.78
CA GLY A 33 10.87 -0.28 21.11
C GLY A 33 10.19 0.59 22.18
N GLU A 34 9.41 1.59 21.78
CA GLU A 34 8.71 2.52 22.69
C GLU A 34 7.22 2.19 22.85
N ARG A 35 6.57 1.79 21.75
CA ARG A 35 5.13 1.56 21.62
C ARG A 35 4.86 0.43 20.64
N GLU A 36 5.10 -0.80 21.08
CA GLU A 36 4.85 -2.02 20.31
C GLU A 36 3.38 -2.12 19.86
N ASP A 37 2.44 -1.75 20.73
CA ASP A 37 0.99 -1.74 20.43
C ASP A 37 0.63 -0.83 19.25
N ILE A 38 1.29 0.33 19.12
CA ILE A 38 1.08 1.23 17.98
C ILE A 38 1.80 0.70 16.74
N ALA A 39 3.01 0.15 16.89
CA ALA A 39 3.75 -0.43 15.78
C ALA A 39 2.94 -1.56 15.10
N GLU A 40 2.32 -2.44 15.90
CA GLU A 40 1.45 -3.51 15.39
C GLU A 40 0.25 -2.98 14.59
N LEU A 41 -0.41 -1.92 15.06
CA LEU A 41 -1.51 -1.29 14.32
C LEU A 41 -1.06 -0.65 13.00
N ILE A 42 0.16 -0.11 12.95
CA ILE A 42 0.76 0.38 11.70
C ILE A 42 1.04 -0.78 10.75
N GLU A 43 1.52 -1.92 11.26
CA GLU A 43 1.74 -3.13 10.47
C GLU A 43 0.44 -3.73 9.93
N GLU A 44 -0.64 -3.70 10.70
CA GLU A 44 -1.98 -4.08 10.24
C GLU A 44 -2.43 -3.19 9.07
N SER A 45 -2.24 -1.87 9.19
CA SER A 45 -2.52 -0.93 8.10
C SER A 45 -1.70 -1.24 6.85
N ILE A 46 -0.40 -1.53 6.99
CA ILE A 46 0.47 -1.94 5.87
C ILE A 46 -0.11 -3.17 5.15
N ALA A 47 -0.54 -4.20 5.90
CA ALA A 47 -1.12 -5.40 5.31
C ALA A 47 -2.39 -5.09 4.49
N HIS A 48 -3.21 -4.14 4.93
CA HIS A 48 -4.37 -3.68 4.15
C HIS A 48 -3.98 -2.95 2.85
N PHE A 49 -2.95 -2.10 2.89
CA PHE A 49 -2.43 -1.45 1.68
C PHE A 49 -1.86 -2.46 0.68
N GLU A 50 -1.04 -3.40 1.17
CA GLU A 50 -0.48 -4.47 0.33
C GLU A 50 -1.59 -5.33 -0.28
N LYS A 51 -2.63 -5.66 0.51
CA LYS A 51 -3.79 -6.39 -0.01
C LYS A 51 -4.57 -5.60 -1.05
N GLY A 52 -4.75 -4.30 -0.84
CA GLY A 52 -5.35 -3.40 -1.82
C GLY A 52 -4.56 -3.42 -3.13
N ASN A 53 -3.24 -3.31 -3.06
CA ASN A 53 -2.35 -3.36 -4.22
C ASN A 53 -2.43 -4.69 -4.98
N GLU A 54 -2.53 -5.83 -4.29
CA GLU A 54 -2.79 -7.13 -4.95
C GLU A 54 -4.09 -7.12 -5.76
N VAL A 55 -5.16 -6.53 -5.23
CA VAL A 55 -6.44 -6.44 -5.93
C VAL A 55 -6.33 -5.50 -7.13
N LEU A 56 -5.68 -4.33 -6.98
CA LEU A 56 -5.47 -3.39 -8.08
C LEU A 56 -4.64 -4.00 -9.21
N ARG A 57 -3.60 -4.79 -8.88
CA ARG A 57 -2.82 -5.54 -9.88
C ARG A 57 -3.70 -6.54 -10.64
N LYS A 58 -4.60 -7.27 -9.97
CA LYS A 58 -5.57 -8.16 -10.63
C LYS A 58 -6.56 -7.41 -11.53
N VAL A 59 -6.94 -6.17 -11.18
CA VAL A 59 -7.75 -5.33 -12.07
C VAL A 59 -6.92 -4.98 -13.32
N MET A 60 -5.68 -4.55 -13.13
CA MET A 60 -4.77 -4.18 -14.22
C MET A 60 -4.47 -5.33 -15.19
N GLU A 61 -4.36 -6.57 -14.69
CA GLU A 61 -4.18 -7.79 -15.50
C GLU A 61 -5.41 -8.14 -16.37
N ARG A 62 -6.59 -7.62 -16.01
CA ARG A 62 -7.87 -7.89 -16.70
C ARG A 62 -8.33 -6.76 -17.62
N LEU A 63 -7.62 -5.63 -17.60
CA LEU A 63 -7.79 -4.51 -18.53
C LEU A 63 -7.06 -4.78 -19.84
#